data_AF-A0AAD4G8E7-F1
#
_entry.id   AF-A0AAD4G8E7-F1
#
_cell.length_a   1.000
_cell.length_b   1.000
_cell.length_c   1.000
_cell.angle_alpha   90.00
_cell.angle_beta   90.00
_cell.angle_gamma   90.00
#
_symmetry.space_group_name_H-M   'P 1'
#
loop_
_entity.id
_entity.type
_entity.pdbx_description
1 polymer ?
#
loop_
_entity_poly.entity_id
_entity_poly.type
_entity_poly.pdbx_seq_one_letter_code
_entity_poly.pdbx_strand_id
1 'polypeptide(L)'
;SHVWQGKEPSFQDVNQAGSVWGLDSSPLNEKLRKFCEVARSDGYRWAWSDTYCIVKTISTVLNQSLKMMYKWYEASAAAFVLLVDVASPSAPGSLTGSKWMTRAWTSRELLSPR
;
A
#
# COMPACT_ATOMS: atom_id res chain seq x y z
N SER A 1 0.57 -0.66 -3.47
CA SER A 1 1.94 -1.08 -3.16
C SER A 1 2.84 0.12 -2.91
N HIS A 2 3.88 -0.05 -2.09
CA HIS A 2 4.88 0.99 -1.80
C HIS A 2 6.14 0.37 -1.22
N VAL A 3 7.18 1.18 -1.07
CA VAL A 3 8.35 0.82 -0.27
C VAL A 3 8.08 1.18 1.19
N TRP A 4 8.11 0.19 2.08
CA TRP A 4 7.92 0.40 3.51
C TRP A 4 8.97 1.38 4.04
N GLN A 5 8.53 2.38 4.79
CA GLN A 5 9.40 3.40 5.36
C GLN A 5 9.17 3.51 6.87
N GLY A 6 10.23 3.40 7.66
CA GLY A 6 10.15 3.60 9.11
C GLY A 6 9.08 2.76 9.80
N LYS A 7 8.35 3.37 10.74
CA LYS A 7 7.25 2.75 11.48
C LYS A 7 5.91 3.16 10.89
N GLU A 8 5.47 2.46 9.85
CA GLU A 8 4.15 2.71 9.25
C GLU A 8 3.01 2.29 10.20
N PRO A 9 1.83 2.95 10.14
CA PRO A 9 0.71 2.63 11.00
C PRO A 9 0.19 1.22 10.75
N SER A 10 -0.08 0.48 11.81
CA SER A 10 -0.69 -0.85 11.77
C SER A 10 -2.22 -0.77 11.74
N PHE A 11 -2.87 -1.90 11.48
CA PHE A 11 -4.34 -2.02 11.61
C PHE A 11 -4.82 -1.57 13.00
N GLN A 12 -4.07 -1.91 14.05
CA GLN A 12 -4.45 -1.58 15.43
C GLN A 12 -4.39 -0.07 15.68
N ASP A 13 -3.37 0.61 15.15
CA ASP A 13 -3.22 2.06 15.30
C ASP A 13 -4.38 2.80 14.65
N VAL A 14 -4.75 2.42 13.42
CA VAL A 14 -5.89 3.01 12.69
C VAL A 14 -7.21 2.72 13.42
N ASN A 15 -7.38 1.51 13.93
CA ASN A 15 -8.60 1.12 14.65
C ASN A 15 -8.75 1.87 15.98
N GLN A 16 -7.66 2.08 16.73
CA GLN A 16 -7.66 2.88 17.96
C GLN A 16 -7.95 4.36 17.69
N ALA A 17 -7.42 4.90 16.59
CA ALA A 17 -7.70 6.27 16.14
C ALA A 17 -9.11 6.45 15.54
N GLY A 18 -9.87 5.36 15.34
CA GLY A 18 -11.19 5.35 14.72
C GLY A 18 -11.20 5.59 13.20
N SER A 19 -10.18 6.27 12.66
CA SER A 19 -9.96 6.41 11.22
C SER A 19 -8.52 6.83 10.92
N VAL A 20 -8.14 6.75 9.65
CA VAL A 20 -6.87 7.29 9.12
C VAL A 20 -6.71 8.80 9.42
N TRP A 21 -7.83 9.53 9.53
CA TRP A 21 -7.85 10.95 9.85
C TRP A 21 -7.63 11.24 11.33
N GLY A 22 -7.86 10.24 12.21
CA GLY A 22 -7.61 10.35 13.65
C GLY A 22 -6.15 10.12 14.06
N LEU A 23 -5.30 9.68 13.13
CA LEU A 23 -3.87 9.51 13.38
C LEU A 23 -3.14 10.86 13.57
N ASP A 24 -1.94 10.85 14.13
CA ASP A 24 -1.09 12.03 14.20
C ASP A 24 -0.54 12.43 12.81
N SER A 25 -0.04 13.65 12.67
CA SER A 25 0.47 14.22 11.41
C SER A 25 1.86 13.72 11.00
N SER A 26 2.21 12.48 11.34
CA SER A 26 3.48 11.90 10.91
C SER A 26 3.52 11.74 9.38
N PRO A 27 4.68 11.86 8.72
CA PRO A 27 4.79 11.71 7.26
C PRO A 27 4.24 10.39 6.73
N LEU A 28 4.30 9.32 7.53
CA LEU A 28 3.81 7.99 7.14
C LEU A 28 2.28 7.88 7.22
N ASN A 29 1.66 8.59 8.18
CA ASN A 29 0.21 8.69 8.25
C ASN A 29 -0.34 9.61 7.16
N GLU A 30 0.37 10.69 6.83
CA GLU A 30 0.03 11.54 5.69
C GLU A 30 0.11 10.78 4.36
N LYS A 31 1.14 9.94 4.18
CA LYS A 31 1.23 9.01 3.06
C LYS A 31 -0.01 8.12 2.96
N LEU A 32 -0.50 7.61 4.09
CA LEU A 32 -1.72 6.81 4.14
C LEU A 32 -2.97 7.62 3.78
N ARG A 33 -3.12 8.84 4.32
CA ARG A 33 -4.21 9.75 3.94
C ARG A 33 -4.24 10.02 2.45
N LYS A 34 -3.07 10.36 1.87
CA LYS A 34 -2.93 10.61 0.44
C LYS A 34 -3.31 9.40 -0.40
N PHE A 35 -2.96 8.18 0.03
CA PHE A 35 -3.41 6.97 -0.64
C PHE A 35 -4.95 6.86 -0.66
N CYS A 36 -5.62 7.14 0.47
CA CYS A 36 -7.08 7.16 0.52
C CYS A 36 -7.69 8.30 -0.32
N GLU A 37 -7.09 9.49 -0.33
CA GLU A 37 -7.51 10.63 -1.14
C GLU A 37 -7.44 10.31 -2.63
N VAL A 38 -6.33 9.76 -3.11
CA VAL A 38 -6.13 9.39 -4.52
C VAL A 38 -7.10 8.27 -4.93
N ALA A 39 -7.27 7.24 -4.10
CA ALA A 39 -8.25 6.20 -4.39
C ALA A 39 -9.68 6.79 -4.49
N ARG A 40 -10.00 7.77 -3.63
CA ARG A 40 -11.29 8.44 -3.64
C ARG A 40 -11.49 9.36 -4.83
N SER A 41 -10.46 10.10 -5.26
CA SER A 41 -10.52 10.96 -6.46
C SER A 41 -10.76 10.14 -7.72
N ASP A 42 -10.24 8.92 -7.76
CA ASP A 42 -10.43 7.98 -8.88
C ASP A 42 -11.77 7.21 -8.78
N GLY A 43 -12.63 7.57 -7.82
CA GLY A 43 -13.99 7.05 -7.70
C GLY A 43 -14.13 5.79 -6.84
N TYR A 44 -13.05 5.29 -6.24
CA TYR A 44 -13.11 4.10 -5.39
C TYR A 44 -13.64 4.45 -3.99
N ARG A 45 -14.48 3.55 -3.45
CA ARG A 45 -15.05 3.67 -2.10
C ARG A 45 -14.26 2.92 -1.04
N TRP A 46 -13.43 1.97 -1.47
CA TRP A 46 -12.67 1.09 -0.61
C TRP A 46 -11.25 1.02 -1.15
N ALA A 47 -10.28 1.01 -0.23
CA ALA A 47 -8.88 0.88 -0.55
C ALA A 47 -8.27 -0.15 0.41
N TRP A 48 -7.36 -0.98 -0.11
CA TRP A 48 -6.72 -2.04 0.64
C TRP A 48 -5.19 -1.88 0.59
N SER A 49 -4.52 -2.20 1.70
CA SER A 49 -3.07 -2.18 1.81
C SER A 49 -2.59 -3.22 2.82
N ASP A 50 -1.46 -3.84 2.53
CA ASP A 50 -0.82 -4.86 3.35
C ASP A 50 -0.33 -4.32 4.70
N THR A 51 0.05 -3.04 4.78
CA THR A 51 0.58 -2.45 6.01
C THR A 51 -0.48 -2.36 7.11
N TYR A 52 -1.66 -1.84 6.78
CA TYR A 52 -2.69 -1.48 7.77
C TYR A 52 -4.01 -2.24 7.60
N CYS A 53 -4.25 -2.99 6.53
CA CYS A 53 -5.44 -3.85 6.41
C CYS A 53 -5.20 -5.29 6.86
N ILE A 54 -3.94 -5.68 7.14
CA ILE A 54 -3.59 -7.02 7.63
C ILE A 54 -3.36 -6.97 9.15
N VAL A 55 -4.05 -7.83 9.89
CA VAL A 55 -3.79 -8.06 11.31
C VAL A 55 -2.53 -8.92 11.44
N LYS A 56 -1.40 -8.27 11.71
CA LYS A 56 -0.08 -8.91 11.81
C LYS A 56 0.16 -9.63 13.15
N THR A 57 -0.65 -9.35 14.15
CA THR A 57 -0.51 -9.90 15.51
C THR A 57 -1.00 -11.35 15.63
N ILE A 58 -1.74 -11.85 14.65
CA ILE A 58 -2.29 -13.21 14.63
C ILE A 58 -1.61 -13.97 13.49
N SER A 59 -0.72 -14.91 13.83
CA SER A 59 0.13 -15.62 12.86
C SER A 59 -0.66 -16.40 11.81
N THR A 60 -1.80 -16.98 12.18
CA THR A 60 -2.69 -17.70 11.26
C THR A 60 -3.34 -16.77 10.25
N VAL A 61 -3.89 -15.64 10.72
CA VAL A 61 -4.50 -14.59 9.89
C VAL A 61 -3.45 -13.94 8.98
N LEU A 62 -2.24 -13.71 9.48
CA LEU A 62 -1.13 -13.20 8.69
C LEU A 62 -0.78 -14.16 7.54
N ASN A 63 -0.57 -15.44 7.84
CA ASN A 63 -0.27 -16.44 6.81
C ASN A 63 -1.39 -16.60 5.79
N GLN A 64 -2.65 -16.54 6.24
CA GLN A 64 -3.79 -16.58 5.33
C GLN A 64 -3.88 -15.33 4.46
N SER A 65 -3.66 -14.15 5.03
CA SER A 65 -3.65 -12.88 4.31
C SER A 65 -2.54 -12.85 3.25
N LEU A 66 -1.33 -13.34 3.60
CA LEU A 66 -0.21 -13.46 2.66
C LEU A 66 -0.54 -14.39 1.47
N LYS A 67 -1.25 -15.49 1.72
CA LYS A 67 -1.72 -16.40 0.66
C LYS A 67 -2.82 -15.77 -0.21
N MET A 68 -3.64 -14.88 0.37
CA MET A 68 -4.76 -14.24 -0.33
C MET A 68 -4.38 -12.92 -1.02
N MET A 69 -3.24 -12.30 -0.70
CA MET A 69 -2.82 -11.03 -1.30
C MET A 69 -2.88 -11.02 -2.83
N TYR A 70 -2.42 -12.10 -3.47
CA TYR A 70 -2.48 -12.20 -4.94
C TYR A 70 -3.93 -12.12 -5.43
N LYS A 71 -4.86 -12.83 -4.78
CA LYS A 71 -6.29 -12.76 -5.15
C LYS A 71 -6.89 -11.38 -4.90
N TRP A 72 -6.44 -10.68 -3.87
CA TRP A 72 -6.89 -9.30 -3.60
C TRP A 72 -6.37 -8.32 -4.65
N TYR A 73 -5.13 -8.48 -5.11
CA TYR A 73 -4.62 -7.70 -6.23
C TYR A 73 -5.33 -8.07 -7.55
N GLU A 74 -5.60 -9.35 -7.79
CA GLU A 74 -6.30 -9.82 -8.99
C GLU A 74 -7.75 -9.33 -9.06
N ALA A 75 -8.42 -9.28 -7.92
CA ALA A 75 -9.78 -8.77 -7.81
C ALA A 75 -9.85 -7.23 -7.66
N SER A 76 -8.71 -6.54 -7.59
CA SER A 76 -8.69 -5.09 -7.43
C SER A 76 -9.03 -4.39 -8.74
N ALA A 77 -9.86 -3.35 -8.67
CA ALA A 77 -10.19 -2.54 -9.84
C ALA A 77 -9.03 -1.62 -10.27
N ALA A 78 -8.11 -1.31 -9.35
CA ALA A 78 -6.88 -0.58 -9.62
C ALA A 78 -5.84 -0.87 -8.54
N ALA A 79 -4.57 -0.79 -8.93
CA ALA A 79 -3.43 -0.90 -8.03
C ALA A 79 -2.62 0.40 -8.06
N PHE A 80 -2.60 1.13 -6.94
CA PHE A 80 -1.78 2.32 -6.80
C PHE A 80 -0.40 1.96 -6.26
N VAL A 81 0.64 2.57 -6.83
CA VAL A 81 2.02 2.39 -6.41
C VAL A 81 2.62 3.74 -6.00
N LEU A 82 3.10 3.85 -4.75
CA LEU A 82 3.83 5.04 -4.30
C LEU A 82 5.33 4.83 -4.43
N LEU A 83 5.95 5.62 -5.30
CA LEU A 83 7.38 5.62 -5.60
C LEU A 83 8.07 6.82 -4.96
N VAL A 84 8.47 6.67 -3.72
CA VAL A 84 9.09 7.73 -2.89
C VAL A 84 10.45 8.20 -3.39
N ASP A 85 11.16 7.37 -4.14
CA ASP A 85 12.51 7.60 -4.65
C ASP A 85 12.54 7.97 -6.14
N VAL A 86 11.36 8.17 -6.75
CA VAL A 86 11.22 8.56 -8.16
C VAL A 86 10.64 9.96 -8.23
N ALA A 87 11.49 10.95 -8.48
CA ALA A 87 11.07 12.35 -8.59
C ALA A 87 10.34 12.66 -9.90
N SER A 88 10.66 11.95 -10.99
CA SER A 88 10.03 12.12 -12.30
C SER A 88 9.72 10.76 -12.92
N PRO A 89 8.49 10.21 -12.74
CA PRO A 89 8.11 8.90 -13.28
C PRO A 89 8.07 8.88 -14.81
N SER A 90 7.97 10.04 -15.45
CA SER A 90 7.93 10.20 -16.91
C SER A 90 9.32 10.14 -17.57
N ALA A 91 10.40 10.25 -16.78
CA ALA A 91 11.76 10.19 -17.31
C ALA A 91 12.13 8.75 -17.69
N PRO A 92 12.73 8.51 -18.87
CA PRO A 92 13.19 7.19 -19.26
C PRO A 92 14.14 6.59 -18.20
N GLY A 93 13.84 5.39 -17.73
CA GLY A 93 14.69 4.65 -16.78
C GLY A 93 14.52 5.02 -15.30
N SER A 94 13.71 6.04 -14.95
CA SER A 94 13.50 6.43 -13.55
C SER A 94 12.74 5.36 -12.74
N LEU A 95 11.81 4.67 -13.40
CA LEU A 95 11.05 3.55 -12.83
C LEU A 95 11.94 2.32 -12.59
N THR A 96 12.81 1.97 -13.56
CA THR A 96 13.69 0.80 -13.49
C THR A 96 14.72 0.89 -12.37
N GLY A 97 15.17 2.10 -12.04
CA GLY A 97 16.09 2.35 -10.93
C GLY A 97 15.42 2.43 -9.55
N SER A 98 14.07 2.37 -9.49
CA SER A 98 13.37 2.56 -8.24
C SER A 98 13.56 1.40 -7.27
N LYS A 99 13.58 1.71 -5.98
CA LYS A 99 13.56 0.75 -4.86
C LYS A 99 12.34 -0.15 -4.93
N TRP A 100 11.24 0.32 -5.52
CA TRP A 100 10.09 -0.53 -5.74
C TRP A 100 10.37 -1.58 -6.83
N MET A 101 10.94 -1.19 -7.97
CA MET A 101 11.17 -2.12 -9.09
C MET A 101 12.27 -3.16 -8.83
N THR A 102 13.19 -2.85 -7.92
CA THR A 102 14.32 -3.73 -7.54
C THR A 102 13.99 -4.74 -6.43
N ARG A 103 12.74 -4.78 -5.92
CA ARG A 103 12.31 -5.75 -4.89
C ARG A 103 11.71 -7.01 -5.51
N ALA A 104 11.96 -8.15 -4.87
CA ALA A 104 11.46 -9.45 -5.33
C ALA A 104 9.92 -9.57 -5.34
N TRP A 105 9.19 -8.73 -4.57
CA TRP A 105 7.73 -8.83 -4.44
C TRP A 105 6.94 -8.12 -5.56
N THR A 106 7.62 -7.24 -6.31
CA THR A 106 7.05 -6.36 -7.34
C THR A 106 6.41 -7.14 -8.48
N SER A 107 6.93 -8.34 -8.79
CA SER A 107 6.39 -9.21 -9.83
C SER A 107 4.94 -9.63 -9.56
N ARG A 108 4.55 -9.87 -8.31
CA ARG A 108 3.16 -10.25 -7.98
C ARG A 108 2.20 -9.07 -8.04
N GLU A 109 2.68 -7.86 -7.79
CA GLU A 109 1.84 -6.66 -7.75
C GLU A 109 1.64 -6.05 -9.14
N LEU A 110 2.64 -6.20 -10.01
CA LEU A 110 2.60 -5.72 -11.39
C LEU A 110 1.77 -6.64 -12.31
N LEU A 111 1.83 -7.96 -12.09
CA LEU A 111 1.19 -8.96 -12.97
C LEU A 111 -0.24 -9.34 -12.53
N SER A 112 -0.69 -8.85 -11.38
CA SER A 112 -1.92 -9.35 -10.77
C SER A 112 -3.20 -8.63 -11.20
N PRO A 113 -3.26 -7.30 -11.34
CA PRO A 113 -4.47 -6.64 -11.85
C PRO A 113 -4.75 -7.08 -13.30
N ARG A 114 -6.01 -7.38 -13.61
CA ARG A 114 -6.48 -7.71 -14.96
C ARG A 114 -6.93 -6.49 -15.74
#